data_AF-A0A2K8L090-F1
#
_entry.id   AF-A0A2K8L090-F1
#
_cell.length_a   1.000
_cell.length_b   1.000
_cell.length_c   1.000
_cell.angle_alpha   90.00
_cell.angle_beta   90.00
_cell.angle_gamma   90.00
#
_symmetry.space_group_name_H-M   'P 1'
#
loop_
_entity.id
_entity.type
_entity.pdbx_description
1 polymer ?
#
loop_
_entity_poly.entity_id
_entity_poly.type
_entity_poly.pdbx_seq_one_letter_code
_entity_poly.pdbx_strand_id
1 'polypeptide(L)'
;MEELFSTMFTVLFCSVFVWFFLCFKLFKILETRHPETYKTMGSPTLIMNNSLSNNISFMRFLFKREWRDLNDDGLSSLGKGMLTFFVIYSICFIFIFFAVALGYAS
;
A
#
# COMPACT_ATOMS: atom_id res chain seq x y z
N MET A 1 3.28 16.73 23.40
CA MET A 1 3.29 16.67 21.91
C MET A 1 4.40 15.78 21.41
N GLU A 2 5.61 15.85 21.99
CA GLU A 2 6.75 15.00 21.64
C GLU A 2 6.48 13.48 21.75
N GLU A 3 5.91 13.00 22.87
CA GLU A 3 5.58 11.58 23.04
C GLU A 3 4.54 11.08 22.01
N LEU A 4 3.53 11.91 21.71
CA LEU A 4 2.52 11.63 20.69
C LEU A 4 3.17 11.55 19.29
N PHE A 5 4.03 12.51 18.97
CA PHE A 5 4.78 12.52 17.71
C PHE A 5 5.65 11.27 17.58
N SER A 6 6.45 10.94 18.59
CA SER A 6 7.31 9.75 18.60
C SER A 6 6.50 8.47 18.41
N THR A 7 5.40 8.32 19.16
CA THR A 7 4.49 7.18 19.04
C THR A 7 3.91 7.07 17.63
N MET A 8 3.38 8.15 17.08
CA MET A 8 2.78 8.15 15.74
C MET A 8 3.83 7.91 14.65
N PHE A 9 5.04 8.46 14.80
CA PHE A 9 6.16 8.22 13.89
C PHE A 9 6.55 6.73 13.88
N THR A 10 6.72 6.11 15.06
CA THR A 10 7.01 4.67 15.15
C THR A 10 5.91 3.83 14.53
N VAL A 11 4.63 4.15 14.80
CA VAL A 11 3.49 3.45 14.20
C VAL A 11 3.53 3.55 12.67
N LEU A 12 3.71 4.76 12.12
CA LEU A 12 3.81 4.96 10.67
C LEU A 12 5.02 4.23 10.08
N PHE A 13 6.18 4.30 10.73
CA PHE A 13 7.38 3.59 10.29
C PHE A 13 7.14 2.07 10.23
N CYS A 14 6.59 1.48 11.30
CA CYS A 14 6.25 0.06 11.33
C CYS A 14 5.21 -0.33 10.27
N SER A 15 4.28 0.57 9.97
CA SER A 15 3.21 0.32 8.99
C SER A 15 3.74 0.22 7.55
N VAL A 16 4.94 0.74 7.25
CA VAL A 16 5.61 0.52 5.95
C VAL A 16 5.91 -0.97 5.73
N PHE A 17 6.33 -1.70 6.77
CA PHE A 17 6.55 -3.15 6.66
C PHE A 17 5.22 -3.90 6.45
N VAL A 18 4.15 -3.45 7.09
CA VAL A 18 2.79 -3.98 6.88
C VAL A 18 2.37 -3.76 5.43
N TRP A 19 2.61 -2.58 4.86
CA TRP A 19 2.33 -2.29 3.45
C TRP A 19 3.06 -3.24 2.51
N PHE A 20 4.37 -3.43 2.72
CA PHE A 20 5.16 -4.37 1.91
C PHE A 20 4.62 -5.80 2.02
N PHE A 21 4.28 -6.26 3.23
CA PHE A 21 3.66 -7.57 3.41
C PHE A 21 2.33 -7.72 2.66
N LEU A 22 1.47 -6.70 2.69
CA LEU A 22 0.20 -6.71 1.94
C LEU A 22 0.42 -6.76 0.44
N CYS A 23 1.38 -5.98 -0.09
CA CYS A 23 1.77 -6.02 -1.49
C CYS A 23 2.31 -7.40 -1.89
N PHE A 24 3.17 -8.02 -1.07
CA PHE A 24 3.64 -9.39 -1.30
C PHE A 24 2.47 -10.38 -1.40
N LYS A 25 1.54 -10.30 -0.43
CA LYS A 25 0.36 -11.16 -0.40
C LYS A 25 -0.51 -10.97 -1.66
N LEU A 26 -0.72 -9.73 -2.08
CA LEU A 26 -1.48 -9.42 -3.29
C LEU A 26 -0.80 -9.99 -4.53
N PHE A 27 0.50 -9.75 -4.70
CA PHE A 27 1.27 -10.26 -5.84
C PHE A 27 1.27 -11.79 -5.87
N LYS A 28 1.37 -12.45 -4.72
CA LYS A 28 1.26 -13.92 -4.66
C LYS A 28 -0.11 -14.44 -5.06
N ILE A 29 -1.20 -13.78 -4.67
CA ILE A 29 -2.54 -14.16 -5.11
C ILE A 29 -2.70 -13.95 -6.62
N LEU A 30 -2.22 -12.82 -7.15
CA LEU A 30 -2.26 -12.53 -8.58
C LEU A 30 -1.42 -13.52 -9.37
N GLU A 31 -0.19 -13.82 -8.94
CA GLU A 31 0.70 -14.79 -9.58
C GLU A 31 0.07 -16.19 -9.64
N THR A 32 -0.62 -16.61 -8.58
CA THR A 32 -1.14 -17.98 -8.46
C THR A 32 -2.54 -18.17 -9.06
N ARG A 33 -3.41 -17.16 -8.98
CA ARG A 33 -4.82 -17.27 -9.37
C ARG A 33 -5.20 -16.44 -10.59
N HIS A 34 -4.50 -15.33 -10.81
CA HIS A 34 -4.77 -14.40 -11.92
C HIS A 34 -3.48 -14.08 -12.71
N PRO A 35 -2.75 -15.11 -13.20
CA PRO A 35 -1.41 -14.95 -13.74
C PRO A 35 -1.35 -14.02 -14.95
N GLU A 36 -2.41 -13.96 -15.76
CA GLU A 36 -2.50 -13.06 -16.91
C GLU A 36 -2.56 -11.59 -16.49
N THR A 37 -3.31 -11.27 -15.43
CA THR A 37 -3.33 -9.93 -14.84
C THR A 37 -1.97 -9.59 -14.23
N TYR A 38 -1.34 -10.53 -13.52
CA TYR A 38 -0.01 -10.35 -12.93
C TYR A 38 1.07 -10.05 -13.98
N LYS A 39 1.09 -10.80 -15.08
CA LYS A 39 2.00 -10.58 -16.21
C LYS A 39 1.75 -9.24 -16.89
N THR A 40 0.49 -8.85 -17.09
CA THR A 40 0.11 -7.56 -17.71
C THR A 40 0.58 -6.37 -16.89
N MET A 41 0.64 -6.50 -15.56
CA MET A 41 1.24 -5.50 -14.66
C MET A 41 2.78 -5.48 -14.67
N GLY A 42 3.43 -6.31 -15.51
CA GLY A 42 4.89 -6.38 -15.61
C GLY A 42 5.54 -7.26 -14.55
N SER A 43 4.77 -8.17 -13.92
CA SER A 43 5.24 -9.07 -12.85
C SER A 43 5.97 -8.31 -11.72
N PRO A 44 5.27 -7.38 -11.04
CA PRO A 44 5.87 -6.53 -10.02
C PRO A 44 6.40 -7.38 -8.86
N THR A 45 7.61 -7.08 -8.40
CA THR A 45 8.20 -7.68 -7.20
C THR A 45 8.67 -6.60 -6.24
N LEU A 46 8.68 -6.90 -4.94
CA LEU A 46 8.98 -5.91 -3.90
C LEU A 46 10.42 -5.38 -3.92
N ILE A 47 11.38 -6.16 -4.41
CA ILE A 47 12.81 -5.83 -4.30
C ILE A 47 13.49 -5.77 -5.68
N MET A 48 13.17 -6.70 -6.60
CA MET A 48 14.03 -6.96 -7.77
C MET A 48 13.47 -6.48 -9.11
N ASN A 49 12.31 -5.83 -9.14
CA ASN A 49 11.72 -5.25 -10.36
C ASN A 49 10.89 -3.98 -10.10
N ASN A 50 11.45 -3.09 -9.28
CA ASN A 50 10.85 -1.81 -8.84
C ASN A 50 10.94 -0.72 -9.93
N SER A 51 10.59 -1.05 -11.19
CA SER A 51 10.50 -0.02 -12.22
C SER A 51 9.34 0.94 -11.89
N LEU A 52 9.51 2.24 -12.16
CA LEU A 52 8.44 3.23 -11.98
C LEU A 52 7.15 2.80 -12.73
N SER A 53 7.30 2.20 -13.91
CA SER A 53 6.18 1.68 -14.72
C SER A 53 5.39 0.57 -14.02
N ASN A 54 6.08 -0.41 -13.42
CA ASN A 54 5.44 -1.52 -12.71
C ASN A 54 4.71 -1.03 -11.46
N ASN A 55 5.31 -0.10 -10.72
CA ASN A 55 4.68 0.54 -9.57
C ASN A 55 3.45 1.36 -9.96
N ILE A 56 3.52 2.12 -11.04
CA ILE A 56 2.36 2.88 -11.56
C ILE A 56 1.24 1.92 -11.96
N SER A 57 1.57 0.82 -12.63
CA SER A 57 0.58 -0.19 -13.05
C SER A 57 -0.09 -0.87 -11.86
N PHE A 58 0.68 -1.25 -10.84
CA PHE A 58 0.15 -1.79 -9.59
C PHE A 58 -0.73 -0.77 -8.85
N MET A 59 -0.26 0.47 -8.68
CA MET A 59 -1.05 1.51 -8.02
C MET A 59 -2.35 1.77 -8.78
N ARG A 60 -2.29 1.84 -10.12
CA ARG A 60 -3.47 1.95 -10.96
C ARG A 60 -4.43 0.78 -10.72
N PHE A 61 -3.96 -0.46 -10.77
CA PHE A 61 -4.77 -1.65 -10.50
C PHE A 61 -5.49 -1.57 -9.15
N LEU A 62 -4.75 -1.16 -8.10
CA LEU A 62 -5.28 -1.05 -6.75
C LEU A 62 -6.33 0.07 -6.63
N PHE A 63 -6.02 1.29 -7.09
CA PHE A 63 -6.88 2.47 -6.97
C PHE A 63 -8.09 2.45 -7.91
N LYS A 64 -7.93 1.92 -9.13
CA LYS A 64 -9.06 1.71 -10.05
C LYS A 64 -9.95 0.54 -9.63
N ARG A 65 -9.52 -0.24 -8.63
CA ARG A 65 -10.26 -1.38 -8.10
C ARG A 65 -10.49 -2.47 -9.15
N GLU A 66 -9.54 -2.64 -10.06
CA GLU A 66 -9.57 -3.65 -11.13
C GLU A 66 -9.63 -5.08 -10.53
N TRP A 67 -9.22 -5.25 -9.26
CA TRP A 67 -9.43 -6.48 -8.49
C TRP A 67 -10.90 -6.90 -8.32
N ARG A 68 -11.88 -6.00 -8.51
CA ARG A 68 -13.31 -6.34 -8.45
C ARG A 68 -13.77 -7.17 -9.64
N ASP A 69 -13.15 -6.94 -10.80
CA ASP A 69 -13.55 -7.56 -12.06
C ASP A 69 -13.03 -9.01 -12.17
N LEU A 70 -12.11 -9.40 -11.28
CA LEU A 70 -11.51 -10.72 -11.22
C LEU A 70 -12.37 -11.76 -10.48
N ASN A 71 -13.52 -11.37 -9.91
CA ASN A 71 -14.45 -12.25 -9.20
C ASN A 71 -13.80 -13.17 -8.14
N ASP A 72 -12.74 -12.69 -7.46
CA ASP A 72 -12.07 -13.38 -6.36
C ASP A 72 -12.35 -12.64 -5.05
N ASP A 73 -13.10 -13.28 -4.15
CA ASP A 73 -13.49 -12.70 -2.86
C ASP A 73 -12.28 -12.40 -1.96
N GLY A 74 -11.27 -13.26 -2.00
CA GLY A 74 -10.04 -13.09 -1.22
C GLY A 74 -9.23 -11.89 -1.70
N LEU A 75 -9.12 -11.73 -3.02
CA LEU A 75 -8.48 -10.57 -3.64
C LEU A 75 -9.29 -9.30 -3.38
N SER A 76 -10.62 -9.39 -3.43
CA SER A 76 -11.52 -8.27 -3.17
C SER A 76 -11.43 -7.76 -1.73
N SER A 77 -11.41 -8.66 -0.75
CA SER A 77 -11.23 -8.28 0.65
C SER A 77 -9.84 -7.68 0.89
N LEU A 78 -8.80 -8.26 0.29
CA LEU A 78 -7.43 -7.76 0.40
C LEU A 78 -7.29 -6.36 -0.22
N GLY A 79 -7.80 -6.15 -1.43
CA GLY A 79 -7.78 -4.87 -2.12
C GLY A 79 -8.52 -3.76 -1.36
N LYS A 80 -9.71 -4.06 -0.80
CA LYS A 80 -10.42 -3.13 0.10
C LYS A 80 -9.59 -2.80 1.34
N GLY A 81 -8.99 -3.80 1.98
CA GLY A 81 -8.13 -3.62 3.15
C GLY A 81 -6.92 -2.75 2.86
N MET A 82 -6.23 -3.01 1.74
CA MET A 82 -5.08 -2.22 1.30
C MET A 82 -5.44 -0.76 1.03
N LEU A 83 -6.57 -0.48 0.36
CA LEU A 83 -7.03 0.90 0.14
C LEU A 83 -7.40 1.60 1.45
N THR A 84 -8.10 0.90 2.35
CA THR A 84 -8.48 1.46 3.66
C THR A 84 -7.23 1.79 4.48
N PHE A 85 -6.27 0.87 4.51
CA PHE A 85 -4.98 1.07 5.15
C PHE A 85 -4.23 2.26 4.55
N PHE A 86 -4.17 2.36 3.22
CA PHE A 86 -3.51 3.48 2.54
C PHE A 86 -4.13 4.82 2.91
N VAL A 87 -5.47 4.93 2.93
CA VAL A 87 -6.17 6.17 3.33
C VAL A 87 -5.86 6.55 4.77
N ILE A 88 -5.94 5.60 5.71
CA ILE A 88 -5.62 5.85 7.13
C ILE A 88 -4.15 6.30 7.27
N TYR A 89 -3.23 5.59 6.60
CA TYR A 89 -1.82 5.94 6.58
C TYR A 89 -1.60 7.36 6.05
N SER A 90 -2.21 7.72 4.92
CA SER A 90 -2.08 9.06 4.31
C SER A 90 -2.62 10.16 5.24
N ILE A 91 -3.75 9.95 5.91
CA ILE A 91 -4.31 10.92 6.86
C ILE A 91 -3.33 11.13 8.03
N CYS A 92 -2.87 10.04 8.65
CA CYS A 92 -1.90 10.11 9.76
C CYS A 92 -0.58 10.77 9.33
N PHE A 93 -0.08 10.42 8.15
CA PHE A 93 1.14 11.01 7.59
C PHE A 93 0.99 12.51 7.35
N ILE A 94 -0.11 12.96 6.71
CA ILE A 94 -0.38 14.38 6.47
C ILE A 94 -0.49 15.15 7.78
N PHE A 95 -1.18 14.57 8.78
CA PHE A 95 -1.29 15.17 10.11
C PHE A 95 0.09 15.41 10.74
N ILE A 96 0.95 14.38 10.77
CA ILE A 96 2.31 14.51 11.31
C ILE A 96 3.14 15.52 10.49
N PHE A 97 3.05 15.47 9.17
CA PHE A 97 3.78 16.37 8.28
C PHE A 97 3.48 17.84 8.61
N PHE A 98 2.21 18.19 8.78
CA PHE A 98 1.82 19.55 9.19
C PHE A 98 2.19 19.88 10.64
N ALA A 99 2.09 18.92 11.56
CA ALA A 99 2.53 19.13 12.94
C ALA A 99 4.02 19.49 13.01
N VAL A 100 4.87 18.84 12.20
CA VAL A 100 6.29 19.18 12.07
C VAL A 100 6.48 20.51 11.37
N ALA A 101 5.83 20.73 10.23
CA ALA A 101 6.01 21.95 9.43
C ALA A 101 5.60 23.23 10.18
N LEU A 102 4.63 23.14 11.10
CA LEU A 102 4.16 24.24 11.94
C LEU A 102 4.91 24.37 13.27
N GLY A 103 5.91 23.51 13.54
CA GLY A 103 6.71 23.57 14.76
C GLY A 103 6.00 23.03 16.01
N TYR A 104 4.94 22.24 15.86
CA TYR A 104 4.28 21.56 17.00
C TYR A 104 5.01 20.30 17.46
N ALA A 105 6.01 19.86 16.69
CA ALA A 105 6.83 18.67 16.95
C ALA A 105 8.27 19.01 17.40
N SER A 106 8.55 20.28 17.72
CA SER A 106 9.82 20.76 18.28
C SER A 106 9.75 21.01 19.78
#